data_AF-A0A423WRM4-F1
#
_entry.id   AF-A0A423WRM4-F1
#
_cell.length_a   1.000
_cell.length_b   1.000
_cell.length_c   1.000
_cell.angle_alpha   90.00
_cell.angle_beta   90.00
_cell.angle_gamma   90.00
#
_symmetry.space_group_name_H-M   'P 1'
#
loop_
_entity.id
_entity.type
_entity.pdbx_description
1 polymer ?
#
loop_
_entity_poly.entity_id
_entity_poly.type
_entity_poly.pdbx_seq_one_letter_code
_entity_poly.pdbx_strand_id
1 'polypeptide(L)'
;MRLTALVSLALPIMAFSQNSTVTTTSTVPSATPDYESICEDQASSYADVCPQCLYRCEGSSYVSECYYSTFFTINGIEANCEARGGYNCRQIAIDDVCPGTE
;
A
#
# COMPACT_ATOMS: atom_id res chain seq x y z
N MET A 1 -38.46 48.64 -16.40
CA MET A 1 -38.50 47.16 -16.37
C MET A 1 -37.45 46.74 -15.36
N ARG A 2 -37.77 46.39 -14.09
CA ARG A 2 -38.09 45.03 -13.56
C ARG A 2 -37.27 43.94 -14.27
N LEU A 3 -36.47 43.09 -13.61
CA LEU A 3 -36.82 42.19 -12.51
C LEU A 3 -35.59 41.78 -11.67
N THR A 4 -35.86 41.61 -10.37
CA THR A 4 -35.12 40.87 -9.35
C THR A 4 -35.00 39.38 -9.70
N ALA A 5 -33.87 38.74 -9.41
CA ALA A 5 -33.78 37.28 -9.34
C ALA A 5 -32.74 36.85 -8.30
N LEU A 6 -33.21 36.61 -7.07
CA LEU A 6 -32.49 35.86 -6.05
C LEU A 6 -32.73 34.37 -6.32
N VAL A 7 -31.69 33.65 -6.73
CA VAL A 7 -31.76 32.19 -6.87
C VAL A 7 -31.28 31.57 -5.56
N SER A 8 -32.25 31.18 -4.73
CA SER A 8 -32.03 30.34 -3.55
C SER A 8 -31.82 28.90 -3.99
N LEU A 9 -30.62 28.33 -3.80
CA LEU A 9 -30.40 26.89 -3.96
C LEU A 9 -30.86 26.17 -2.69
N ALA A 10 -32.00 25.50 -2.78
CA ALA A 10 -32.45 24.54 -1.77
C ALA A 10 -31.70 23.21 -1.98
N LEU A 11 -30.97 22.75 -0.95
CA LEU A 11 -30.38 21.41 -0.94
C LEU A 11 -31.44 20.37 -0.56
N PRO A 12 -31.55 19.24 -1.28
CA PRO A 12 -32.36 18.12 -0.84
C PRO A 12 -31.69 17.40 0.34
N ILE A 13 -32.40 17.29 1.46
CA ILE A 13 -32.01 16.48 2.62
C ILE A 13 -32.36 15.02 2.28
N MET A 14 -31.34 14.20 2.02
CA MET A 14 -31.53 12.74 1.88
C MET A 14 -31.60 12.13 3.28
N ALA A 15 -32.81 11.75 3.70
CA ALA A 15 -33.02 10.94 4.90
C ALA A 15 -32.75 9.46 4.56
N PHE A 16 -31.67 8.89 5.11
CA PHE A 16 -31.43 7.45 5.05
C PHE A 16 -32.07 6.76 6.25
N SER A 17 -33.02 5.86 5.95
CA SER A 17 -33.68 4.96 6.90
C SER A 17 -32.66 4.02 7.54
N GLN A 18 -32.71 3.88 8.86
CA GLN A 18 -31.88 2.95 9.64
C GLN A 18 -32.29 1.51 9.30
N ASN A 19 -31.42 0.77 8.65
CA ASN A 19 -31.51 -0.69 8.59
C ASN A 19 -30.66 -1.23 9.74
N SER A 20 -31.29 -1.67 10.81
CA SER A 20 -30.65 -2.40 11.90
C SER A 20 -30.13 -3.73 11.38
N THR A 21 -28.88 -3.72 10.90
CA THR A 21 -28.19 -4.94 10.50
C THR A 21 -27.70 -5.65 11.76
N VAL A 22 -28.24 -6.85 11.97
CA VAL A 22 -27.80 -7.83 12.97
C VAL A 22 -26.27 -7.94 12.91
N THR A 23 -25.61 -7.54 14.00
CA THR A 23 -24.16 -7.74 14.17
C THR A 23 -23.94 -9.21 14.51
N THR A 24 -23.81 -10.04 13.48
CA THR A 24 -23.20 -11.36 13.65
C THR A 24 -21.70 -11.12 13.75
N THR A 25 -21.16 -11.05 14.98
CA THR A 25 -19.72 -11.11 15.21
C THR A 25 -19.24 -12.49 14.79
N SER A 26 -18.97 -12.67 13.49
CA SER A 26 -18.12 -13.74 13.03
C SER A 26 -16.71 -13.37 13.44
N THR A 27 -16.22 -13.95 14.54
CA THR A 27 -14.78 -14.08 14.76
C THR A 27 -14.24 -15.01 13.67
N VAL A 28 -14.00 -14.43 12.50
CA VAL A 28 -13.11 -15.01 11.49
C VAL A 28 -11.78 -15.20 12.21
N PRO A 29 -11.16 -16.39 12.19
CA PRO A 29 -9.79 -16.53 12.65
C PRO A 29 -8.96 -15.50 11.90
N SER A 30 -8.28 -14.62 12.62
CA SER A 30 -7.29 -13.74 12.02
C SER A 30 -6.20 -14.62 11.44
N ALA A 31 -6.36 -15.04 10.19
CA ALA A 31 -5.30 -15.71 9.47
C ALA A 31 -4.18 -14.69 9.40
N THR A 32 -3.12 -14.92 10.18
CA THR A 32 -1.90 -14.13 10.05
C THR A 32 -1.51 -14.19 8.58
N PRO A 33 -1.33 -13.04 7.91
CA PRO A 33 -0.92 -13.02 6.52
C PRO A 33 0.36 -13.84 6.35
N ASP A 34 0.45 -14.62 5.28
CA ASP A 34 1.71 -15.23 4.87
C ASP A 34 2.58 -14.14 4.24
N TYR A 35 3.28 -13.39 5.10
CA TYR A 35 4.08 -12.25 4.70
C TYR A 35 5.16 -12.62 3.67
N GLU A 36 5.72 -13.83 3.76
CA GLU A 36 6.75 -14.29 2.85
C GLU A 36 6.19 -14.57 1.46
N SER A 37 5.12 -15.36 1.37
CA SER A 37 4.45 -15.59 0.08
C SER A 37 3.93 -14.30 -0.55
N ILE A 38 3.34 -13.39 0.24
CA ILE A 38 2.85 -12.11 -0.28
C ILE A 38 4.02 -11.24 -0.75
N CYS A 39 5.14 -11.24 -0.02
CA CYS A 39 6.34 -10.53 -0.44
C CYS A 39 6.83 -11.05 -1.79
N GLU A 40 7.02 -12.36 -1.93
CA GLU A 40 7.55 -12.99 -3.14
C GLU A 40 6.68 -12.67 -4.36
N ASP A 41 5.35 -12.71 -4.19
CA ASP A 41 4.39 -12.35 -5.24
C ASP A 41 4.53 -10.89 -5.72
N GLN A 42 4.88 -9.96 -4.82
CA GLN A 42 5.04 -8.54 -5.17
C GLN A 42 6.46 -8.16 -5.56
N ALA A 43 7.47 -8.93 -5.14
CA ALA A 43 8.88 -8.62 -5.30
C ALA A 43 9.41 -8.83 -6.72
N SER A 44 8.76 -9.68 -7.52
CA SER A 44 9.19 -9.99 -8.89
C SER A 44 10.67 -10.41 -8.95
N SER A 45 11.55 -9.63 -9.59
CA SER A 45 12.99 -9.88 -9.67
C SER A 45 13.77 -9.71 -8.35
N TYR A 46 13.10 -9.31 -7.27
CA TYR A 46 13.67 -9.13 -5.94
C TYR A 46 13.18 -10.17 -4.93
N ALA A 47 12.51 -11.26 -5.38
CA ALA A 47 11.98 -12.27 -4.47
C ALA A 47 13.05 -12.89 -3.55
N ASP A 48 14.29 -13.02 -4.02
CA ASP A 48 15.43 -13.51 -3.24
C ASP A 48 15.77 -12.66 -2.01
N VAL A 49 15.35 -11.39 -1.97
CA VAL A 49 15.59 -10.49 -0.84
C VAL A 49 14.35 -10.26 0.03
N CYS A 50 13.27 -10.99 -0.21
CA CYS A 50 12.09 -10.96 0.66
C CYS A 50 12.43 -11.19 2.14
N PRO A 51 13.25 -12.19 2.53
CA PRO A 51 13.63 -12.40 3.94
C PRO A 51 14.24 -11.16 4.61
N GLN A 52 14.96 -10.32 3.86
CA GLN A 52 15.55 -9.08 4.34
C GLN A 52 14.53 -7.94 4.47
N CYS A 53 13.44 -7.97 3.69
CA CYS A 53 12.42 -6.93 3.64
C CYS A 53 11.15 -7.24 4.45
N LEU A 54 10.97 -8.46 4.97
CA LEU A 54 9.69 -8.90 5.57
C LEU A 54 9.16 -7.93 6.63
N TYR A 55 10.03 -7.51 7.55
CA TYR A 55 9.69 -6.64 8.69
C TYR A 55 9.00 -5.32 8.31
N ARG A 56 9.21 -4.80 7.08
CA ARG A 56 8.66 -3.50 6.67
C ARG A 56 7.14 -3.46 6.65
N CYS A 57 6.51 -4.59 6.38
CA CYS A 57 5.07 -4.67 6.15
C CYS A 57 4.33 -5.54 7.17
N GLU A 58 5.05 -6.07 8.17
CA GLU A 58 4.44 -6.80 9.28
C GLU A 58 3.43 -5.90 10.02
N GLY A 59 2.25 -6.47 10.31
CA GLY A 59 1.15 -5.76 10.93
C GLY A 59 0.41 -4.75 10.05
N SER A 60 0.82 -4.55 8.78
CA SER A 60 0.07 -3.72 7.84
C SER A 60 -1.29 -4.35 7.49
N SER A 61 -2.34 -3.53 7.41
CA SER A 61 -3.65 -3.96 6.88
C SER A 61 -3.67 -4.08 5.34
N TYR A 62 -2.62 -3.59 4.67
CA TYR A 62 -2.47 -3.55 3.21
C TYR A 62 -1.10 -4.13 2.84
N VAL A 63 -0.90 -5.42 3.16
CA VAL A 63 0.42 -6.08 3.07
C VAL A 63 0.92 -6.12 1.63
N SER A 64 0.06 -6.50 0.67
CA SER A 64 0.42 -6.56 -0.75
C SER A 64 0.83 -5.19 -1.30
N GLU A 65 0.04 -4.14 -1.04
CA GLU A 65 0.37 -2.78 -1.48
C GLU A 65 1.64 -2.26 -0.82
N CYS A 66 1.89 -2.63 0.44
CA CYS A 66 3.10 -2.29 1.15
C CYS A 66 4.34 -2.92 0.49
N TYR A 67 4.33 -4.22 0.19
CA TYR A 67 5.46 -4.86 -0.50
C TYR A 67 5.60 -4.36 -1.94
N TYR A 68 4.50 -4.19 -2.68
CA TYR A 68 4.54 -3.58 -4.01
C TYR A 68 5.23 -2.21 -3.98
N SER A 69 4.85 -1.33 -3.05
CA SER A 69 5.47 -0.01 -2.90
C SER A 69 6.95 -0.09 -2.49
N THR A 70 7.31 -1.11 -1.70
CA THR A 70 8.70 -1.37 -1.28
C THR A 70 9.57 -1.67 -2.49
N PHE A 71 9.19 -2.67 -3.28
CA PHE A 71 9.98 -3.11 -4.43
C PHE A 71 9.91 -2.12 -5.61
N PHE A 72 8.82 -1.38 -5.74
CA PHE A 72 8.75 -0.25 -6.67
C PHE A 72 9.80 0.82 -6.32
N THR A 73 10.01 1.09 -5.03
CA THR A 73 11.02 2.04 -4.57
C THR A 73 12.44 1.53 -4.83
N ILE A 74 12.72 0.25 -4.52
CA ILE A 74 14.01 -0.39 -4.83
C ILE A 74 14.31 -0.27 -6.32
N ASN A 75 13.35 -0.62 -7.18
CA ASN A 75 13.54 -0.53 -8.62
C ASN A 75 13.82 0.91 -9.10
N GLY A 76 13.15 1.90 -8.52
CA GLY A 76 13.41 3.31 -8.83
C GLY A 76 14.82 3.76 -8.45
N ILE A 77 15.34 3.34 -7.29
CA ILE A 77 16.69 3.66 -6.83
C ILE A 77 17.73 2.95 -7.70
N GLU A 78 17.52 1.66 -8.00
CA GLU A 78 18.40 0.88 -8.89
C GLU A 78 18.49 1.53 -10.26
N ALA A 79 17.34 1.83 -10.89
CA ALA A 79 17.30 2.49 -12.18
C ALA A 79 17.99 3.86 -12.18
N ASN A 80 17.85 4.64 -11.10
CA ASN A 80 18.57 5.92 -10.97
C ASN A 80 20.09 5.74 -10.88
N CYS A 81 20.54 4.76 -10.10
CA CYS A 81 21.95 4.43 -9.98
C CYS A 81 22.53 3.97 -11.33
N GLU A 82 21.83 3.09 -12.04
CA GLU A 82 22.22 2.61 -13.37
C GLU A 82 22.28 3.74 -14.39
N ALA A 83 21.29 4.63 -14.40
CA ALA A 83 21.25 5.79 -15.29
C ALA A 83 22.45 6.75 -15.10
N ARG A 84 23.11 6.69 -13.94
CA ARG A 84 24.30 7.48 -13.61
C ARG A 84 25.62 6.71 -13.82
N GLY A 85 25.56 5.49 -14.35
CA GLY A 85 26.72 4.62 -14.54
C GLY A 85 27.27 4.05 -13.22
N GLY A 86 26.40 3.89 -12.22
CA GLY A 86 26.77 3.33 -10.92
C GLY A 86 27.14 1.84 -11.01
N TYR A 87 27.79 1.35 -9.94
CA TYR A 87 28.17 -0.04 -9.77
C TYR A 87 27.39 -0.64 -8.60
N ASN A 88 27.02 -1.93 -8.70
CA ASN A 88 26.27 -2.65 -7.67
C ASN A 88 24.93 -1.99 -7.28
N CYS A 89 24.24 -1.41 -8.26
CA CYS A 89 23.04 -0.59 -8.05
C CYS A 89 21.89 -1.35 -7.37
N ARG A 90 21.71 -2.62 -7.72
CA ARG A 90 20.74 -3.51 -7.07
C ARG A 90 20.94 -3.58 -5.56
N GLN A 91 22.16 -3.91 -5.11
CA GLN A 91 22.44 -4.05 -3.68
C GLN A 91 22.30 -2.72 -2.95
N ILE A 92 22.78 -1.62 -3.55
CA ILE A 92 22.61 -0.27 -2.99
C ILE A 92 21.13 0.07 -2.77
N ALA A 93 20.28 -0.23 -3.75
CA ALA A 93 18.85 0.02 -3.65
C ALA A 93 18.18 -0.85 -2.57
N ILE A 94 18.57 -2.13 -2.48
CA ILE A 94 18.06 -3.04 -1.45
C ILE A 94 18.49 -2.57 -0.06
N ASP A 95 19.75 -2.20 0.12
CA ASP A 95 20.28 -1.74 1.41
C ASP A 95 19.65 -0.41 1.86
N ASP A 96 19.29 0.47 0.93
CA ASP A 96 18.61 1.75 1.23
C ASP A 96 17.17 1.55 1.73
N VAL A 97 16.44 0.59 1.14
CA VAL A 97 15.02 0.37 1.44
C VAL A 97 14.81 -0.69 2.53
N CYS A 98 15.63 -1.74 2.52
CA CYS A 98 15.58 -2.88 3.42
C CYS A 98 16.98 -3.14 4.02
N PRO A 99 17.49 -2.29 4.91
CA PRO A 99 18.84 -2.45 5.49
C PRO A 99 19.04 -3.71 6.36
N GLY A 100 17.98 -4.52 6.56
CA GLY A 100 17.96 -5.60 7.53
C GLY A 100 17.57 -5.11 8.92
N THR A 101 17.13 -6.03 9.78
CA THR A 101 16.98 -5.77 11.21
C THR A 101 18.35 -5.99 11.87
N GLU A 102 18.93 -4.94 12.43
CA GLU A 102 20.12 -5.05 13.31
C GLU A 102 19.81 -5.84 14.58
#